data_AF-A0A167SF87-F1
#
_entry.id   AF-A0A167SF87-F1
#
_cell.length_a   1.000
_cell.length_b   1.000
_cell.length_c   1.000
_cell.angle_alpha   90.00
_cell.angle_beta   90.00
_cell.angle_gamma   90.00
#
_symmetry.space_group_name_H-M   'P 1'
#
loop_
_entity.id
_entity.type
_entity.pdbx_description
1 polymer ?
#
loop_
_entity_poly.entity_id
_entity_poly.type
_entity_poly.pdbx_seq_one_letter_code
_entity_poly.pdbx_strand_id
1 'polypeptide(L)'
;MKTLRNVTISASVFEEKHHHMIPLDVRQLAVLIVQSNHTLRDIRIKIEREDKYTFSDFAPLYECGGLRHLELGIGGEFEDIEDVHFQQMAQSWPDLHFLAIVTEIWRDDYSVDLDQIDPAELTSVSLDVLQFFLHHCPKLNNLRLTCIGAPHTSYPTVPIQVDSGHGPLCLDLGGLSEEVAESAAVARFLYALYQDREIRFLGKTAYAKDVQKVLDHQRESQRDLQGDSIDDVPESG
;
A
#
# COMPACT_ATOMS: atom_id res chain seq x y z
N MET A 1 -30.19 -13.26 -14.33
CA MET A 1 -28.86 -13.49 -13.73
C MET A 1 -28.92 -13.10 -12.26
N LYS A 2 -28.59 -14.00 -11.33
CA LYS A 2 -28.47 -13.66 -9.91
C LYS A 2 -27.10 -13.03 -9.72
N THR A 3 -27.03 -11.72 -9.50
CA THR A 3 -25.81 -11.03 -9.11
C THR A 3 -25.50 -11.47 -7.67
N LEU A 4 -24.56 -12.40 -7.49
CA LEU A 4 -23.98 -12.65 -6.18
C LEU A 4 -23.24 -11.36 -5.79
N ARG A 5 -23.84 -10.59 -4.89
CA ARG A 5 -23.24 -9.37 -4.38
C ARG A 5 -22.22 -9.79 -3.33
N ASN A 6 -20.94 -9.56 -3.64
CA ASN A 6 -19.77 -9.78 -2.79
C ASN A 6 -19.35 -11.26 -2.71
N VAL A 7 -18.45 -11.67 -3.61
CA VAL A 7 -17.70 -12.91 -3.50
C VAL A 7 -16.33 -12.57 -2.93
N THR A 8 -15.98 -13.22 -1.82
CA THR A 8 -14.63 -13.22 -1.25
C THR A 8 -13.97 -14.54 -1.65
N ILE A 9 -12.78 -14.46 -2.25
CA ILE A 9 -11.95 -15.64 -2.50
C ILE A 9 -10.82 -15.62 -1.49
N SER A 10 -10.75 -16.68 -0.67
CA SER A 10 -9.63 -16.95 0.21
C SER A 10 -8.95 -18.22 -0.29
N ALA A 11 -7.71 -18.10 -0.74
CA ALA A 11 -6.92 -19.21 -1.23
C ALA A 11 -5.64 -19.35 -0.40
N SER A 12 -5.32 -20.59 -0.02
CA SER A 12 -4.09 -20.96 0.67
C SER A 12 -3.31 -21.96 -0.17
N VAL A 13 -2.07 -21.63 -0.52
CA VAL A 13 -1.15 -22.51 -1.26
C VAL A 13 -0.10 -23.04 -0.28
N PHE A 14 -0.08 -24.36 -0.06
CA PHE A 14 0.78 -25.04 0.92
C PHE A 14 1.91 -25.83 0.24
N GLU A 15 3.00 -26.02 0.99
CA GLU A 15 4.10 -26.91 0.60
C GLU A 15 3.68 -28.39 0.74
N GLU A 16 3.98 -29.21 -0.27
CA GLU A 16 3.60 -30.63 -0.33
C GLU A 16 4.26 -31.45 0.79
N LYS A 17 3.55 -31.75 1.87
CA LYS A 17 3.92 -32.84 2.79
C LYS A 17 2.94 -34.01 2.81
N HIS A 18 1.74 -33.89 2.22
CA HIS A 18 0.76 -34.99 2.20
C HIS A 18 -0.02 -35.11 0.87
N HIS A 19 0.26 -36.21 0.16
CA HIS A 19 -0.49 -36.94 -0.89
C HIS A 19 -1.43 -36.17 -1.86
N HIS A 20 -1.10 -36.28 -3.16
CA HIS A 20 -2.00 -36.27 -4.33
C HIS A 20 -2.83 -35.01 -4.66
N MET A 21 -2.45 -33.83 -4.18
CA MET A 21 -2.94 -32.58 -4.80
C MET A 21 -1.98 -32.16 -5.91
N ILE A 22 -2.49 -31.91 -7.11
CA ILE A 22 -1.72 -31.25 -8.16
C ILE A 22 -1.33 -29.87 -7.61
N PRO A 23 -0.04 -29.50 -7.58
CA PRO A 23 0.36 -28.18 -7.11
C PRO A 23 -0.28 -27.13 -8.02
N LEU A 24 -1.17 -26.33 -7.46
CA LEU A 24 -1.79 -25.21 -8.18
C LEU A 24 -0.76 -24.09 -8.25
N ASP A 25 -0.33 -23.77 -9.46
CA ASP A 25 0.53 -22.63 -9.72
C ASP A 25 -0.22 -21.30 -9.42
N VAL A 26 0.50 -20.29 -8.93
CA VAL A 26 -0.08 -19.01 -8.49
C VAL A 26 -0.75 -18.28 -9.65
N ARG A 27 -0.13 -18.31 -10.83
CA ARG A 27 -0.71 -17.71 -12.03
C ARG A 27 -1.97 -18.46 -12.46
N GLN A 28 -1.99 -19.79 -12.36
CA GLN A 28 -3.20 -20.58 -12.62
C GLN A 28 -4.33 -20.20 -11.65
N LEU A 29 -4.03 -20.02 -10.36
CA LEU A 29 -5.00 -19.53 -9.38
C LEU A 29 -5.55 -18.15 -9.79
N ALA A 30 -4.69 -17.20 -10.16
CA ALA A 30 -5.11 -15.88 -10.61
C ALA A 30 -6.02 -15.95 -11.85
N VAL A 31 -5.70 -16.81 -12.82
CA VAL A 31 -6.56 -17.05 -14.00
C VAL A 31 -7.92 -17.63 -13.62
N LEU A 32 -7.94 -18.64 -12.74
CA LEU A 32 -9.20 -19.27 -12.29
C LEU A 32 -10.11 -18.27 -11.55
N ILE A 33 -9.51 -17.38 -10.75
CA ILE A 33 -10.20 -16.30 -10.06
C ILE A 33 -10.93 -15.41 -11.06
N VAL A 34 -10.23 -14.94 -12.10
CA VAL A 34 -10.80 -14.07 -13.15
C VAL A 34 -11.91 -14.77 -13.93
N GLN A 35 -11.74 -16.07 -14.22
CA GLN A 35 -12.71 -16.88 -14.96
C GLN A 35 -13.98 -17.22 -14.17
N SER A 36 -14.08 -16.87 -12.88
CA SER A 36 -15.21 -17.22 -12.02
C SER A 36 -16.57 -16.62 -12.41
N ASN A 37 -16.66 -15.85 -13.51
CA ASN A 37 -17.89 -15.18 -14.01
C ASN A 37 -18.59 -14.27 -12.98
N HIS A 38 -17.88 -13.87 -11.94
CA HIS A 38 -18.37 -13.03 -10.86
C HIS A 38 -17.63 -11.69 -10.81
N THR A 39 -18.36 -10.63 -10.46
CA THR A 39 -17.70 -9.37 -10.09
C THR A 39 -17.07 -9.55 -8.72
N LEU A 40 -15.79 -9.86 -8.70
CA LEU A 40 -15.00 -10.00 -7.48
C LEU A 40 -14.70 -8.62 -6.90
N ARG A 41 -14.84 -8.52 -5.58
CA ARG A 41 -14.61 -7.28 -4.83
C ARG A 41 -13.58 -7.44 -3.72
N ASP A 42 -13.39 -8.66 -3.23
CA ASP A 42 -12.47 -9.00 -2.14
C ASP A 42 -11.70 -10.26 -2.54
N ILE A 43 -10.38 -10.13 -2.66
CA ILE A 43 -9.48 -11.23 -2.98
C ILE A 43 -8.41 -11.28 -1.90
N ARG A 44 -8.26 -12.45 -1.28
CA ARG A 44 -7.23 -12.73 -0.29
C ARG A 44 -6.48 -13.99 -0.68
N ILE A 45 -5.20 -13.83 -0.97
CA ILE A 45 -4.33 -14.92 -1.38
C ILE A 45 -3.22 -15.01 -0.34
N LYS A 46 -3.15 -16.16 0.33
CA LYS A 46 -2.08 -16.52 1.25
C LYS A 46 -1.27 -17.65 0.62
N ILE A 47 -0.01 -17.40 0.34
CA ILE A 47 0.91 -18.42 -0.15
C ILE A 47 1.88 -18.72 0.98
N GLU A 48 1.81 -19.91 1.55
CA GLU A 48 2.66 -20.32 2.68
C GLU A 48 3.94 -21.02 2.20
N ARG A 49 4.06 -21.25 0.89
CA ARG A 49 5.26 -21.80 0.28
C ARG A 49 6.35 -20.73 0.24
N GLU A 50 7.55 -21.09 0.68
CA GLU A 50 8.76 -20.28 0.51
C GLU A 50 9.29 -20.50 -0.91
N ASP A 51 9.19 -19.48 -1.76
CA ASP A 51 9.60 -19.52 -3.17
C ASP A 51 9.82 -18.10 -3.69
N LYS A 52 10.22 -17.98 -4.95
CA LYS A 52 10.35 -16.72 -5.68
C LYS A 52 9.10 -16.45 -6.51
N TYR A 53 8.57 -15.24 -6.37
CA TYR A 53 7.35 -14.80 -7.04
C TYR A 53 7.61 -13.51 -7.82
N THR A 54 6.85 -13.29 -8.89
CA THR A 54 6.88 -12.04 -9.65
C THR A 54 5.48 -11.42 -9.70
N PHE A 55 5.39 -10.11 -9.93
CA PHE A 55 4.08 -9.49 -10.15
C PHE A 55 3.36 -10.00 -11.42
N SER A 56 4.11 -10.58 -12.36
CA SER A 56 3.54 -11.24 -13.54
C SER A 56 2.68 -12.46 -13.18
N ASP A 57 2.92 -13.10 -12.05
CA ASP A 57 2.12 -14.24 -11.57
C ASP A 57 0.72 -13.78 -11.13
N PHE A 58 0.59 -12.53 -10.70
CA PHE A 58 -0.66 -11.92 -10.24
C PHE A 58 -1.31 -11.02 -11.30
N ALA A 59 -0.63 -10.74 -12.41
CA ALA A 59 -1.13 -9.90 -13.49
C ALA A 59 -2.53 -10.24 -14.01
N PRO A 60 -2.98 -11.52 -14.07
CA PRO A 60 -4.37 -11.81 -14.44
C PRO A 60 -5.41 -11.09 -13.56
N LEU A 61 -5.12 -10.84 -12.28
CA LEU A 61 -6.02 -10.15 -11.37
C LEU A 61 -6.32 -8.70 -11.80
N TYR A 62 -5.53 -8.12 -12.71
CA TYR A 62 -5.77 -6.79 -13.29
C TYR A 62 -7.10 -6.72 -14.06
N GLU A 63 -7.63 -7.86 -14.51
CA GLU A 63 -8.94 -7.95 -15.16
C GLU A 63 -10.12 -7.81 -14.17
N CYS A 64 -9.85 -7.88 -12.86
CA CYS A 64 -10.87 -7.71 -11.82
C CYS A 64 -11.16 -6.21 -11.55
N GLY A 65 -11.69 -5.48 -12.54
CA GLY A 65 -11.94 -4.03 -12.43
C GLY A 65 -12.92 -3.58 -11.33
N GLY A 66 -13.65 -4.51 -10.71
CA GLY A 66 -14.53 -4.24 -9.57
C GLY A 66 -13.87 -4.43 -8.19
N LEU A 67 -12.56 -4.68 -8.14
CA LEU A 67 -11.83 -5.00 -6.93
C LEU A 67 -11.82 -3.81 -5.96
N ARG A 68 -12.13 -4.09 -4.70
CA ARG A 68 -12.15 -3.12 -3.59
C ARG A 68 -11.16 -3.48 -2.49
N HIS A 69 -10.84 -4.75 -2.37
CA HIS A 69 -9.96 -5.27 -1.35
C HIS A 69 -9.06 -6.32 -1.97
N LEU A 70 -7.75 -6.10 -1.89
CA LEU A 70 -6.74 -7.08 -2.26
C LEU A 70 -5.78 -7.28 -1.09
N GLU A 71 -5.57 -8.54 -0.74
CA GLU A 71 -4.58 -8.95 0.24
C GLU A 71 -3.76 -10.11 -0.34
N LEU A 72 -2.47 -9.86 -0.55
CA LEU A 72 -1.47 -10.83 -1.00
C LEU A 72 -0.46 -11.01 0.13
N GLY A 73 -0.49 -12.15 0.81
CA GLY A 73 0.55 -12.55 1.76
C GLY A 73 1.33 -13.72 1.19
N ILE A 74 2.64 -13.54 1.01
CA ILE A 74 3.51 -14.56 0.41
C ILE A 74 4.60 -14.98 1.39
N GLY A 75 4.86 -16.28 1.47
CA GLY A 75 5.86 -16.87 2.34
C GLY A 75 7.27 -16.90 1.78
N GLY A 76 7.53 -16.19 0.70
CA GLY A 76 8.86 -16.04 0.12
C GLY A 76 9.12 -14.63 -0.36
N GLU A 77 9.94 -14.52 -1.40
CA GLU A 77 10.44 -13.26 -1.93
C GLU A 77 9.70 -12.86 -3.20
N PHE A 78 9.56 -11.56 -3.41
CA PHE A 78 9.19 -11.01 -4.71
C PHE A 78 10.46 -10.60 -5.45
N GLU A 79 10.67 -11.16 -6.64
CA GLU A 79 11.76 -10.79 -7.54
C GLU A 79 11.28 -9.76 -8.58
N ASP A 80 12.25 -8.99 -9.08
CA ASP A 80 12.06 -8.03 -10.18
C ASP A 80 10.89 -7.06 -9.95
N ILE A 81 10.75 -6.54 -8.72
CA ILE A 81 9.72 -5.55 -8.45
C ILE A 81 10.13 -4.17 -8.97
N GLU A 82 9.30 -3.64 -9.86
CA GLU A 82 9.38 -2.27 -10.36
C GLU A 82 8.11 -1.46 -10.06
N ASP A 83 8.27 -0.15 -9.87
CA ASP A 83 7.20 0.82 -9.67
C ASP A 83 6.09 0.76 -10.75
N VAL A 84 6.44 0.37 -11.98
CA VAL A 84 5.49 0.22 -13.10
C VAL A 84 4.40 -0.81 -12.81
N HIS A 85 4.68 -1.84 -12.01
CA HIS A 85 3.67 -2.83 -11.62
C HIS A 85 2.62 -2.22 -10.70
N PHE A 86 3.02 -1.36 -9.76
CA PHE A 86 2.09 -0.64 -8.89
C PHE A 86 1.26 0.39 -9.66
N GLN A 87 1.86 1.04 -10.67
CA GLN A 87 1.12 1.92 -11.57
C GLN A 87 0.01 1.16 -12.31
N GLN A 88 0.33 -0.01 -12.87
CA GLN A 88 -0.64 -0.87 -13.56
C GLN A 88 -1.75 -1.32 -12.61
N MET A 89 -1.40 -1.77 -11.40
CA MET A 89 -2.37 -2.15 -10.36
C MET A 89 -3.34 -1.01 -10.03
N ALA A 90 -2.79 0.19 -9.78
CA ALA A 90 -3.60 1.36 -9.44
C ALA A 90 -4.58 1.71 -10.57
N GLN A 91 -4.13 1.62 -11.82
CA GLN A 91 -4.98 1.86 -13.01
C GLN A 91 -6.06 0.80 -13.19
N SER A 92 -5.76 -0.45 -12.88
CA SER A 92 -6.69 -1.57 -13.02
C SER A 92 -7.82 -1.56 -11.98
N TRP A 93 -7.58 -0.99 -10.79
CA TRP A 93 -8.52 -1.05 -9.66
C TRP A 93 -8.89 0.34 -9.12
N PRO A 94 -9.63 1.15 -9.89
CA PRO A 94 -9.99 2.52 -9.46
C PRO A 94 -10.93 2.57 -8.25
N ASP A 95 -11.62 1.47 -7.96
CA ASP A 95 -12.53 1.31 -6.82
C ASP A 95 -11.82 0.71 -5.58
N LEU A 96 -10.49 0.59 -5.58
CA LEU A 96 -9.73 -0.02 -4.48
C LEU A 96 -9.88 0.79 -3.18
N HIS A 97 -10.21 0.10 -2.10
CA HIS A 97 -10.29 0.62 -0.73
C HIS A 97 -9.16 0.10 0.15
N PHE A 98 -8.71 -1.13 -0.10
CA PHE A 98 -7.70 -1.81 0.71
C PHE A 98 -6.71 -2.54 -0.20
N LEU A 99 -5.41 -2.33 0.04
CA LEU A 99 -4.33 -3.06 -0.58
C LEU A 99 -3.31 -3.51 0.47
N ALA A 100 -3.07 -4.80 0.55
CA ALA A 100 -1.95 -5.36 1.31
C ALA A 100 -1.12 -6.28 0.40
N ILE A 101 0.18 -6.03 0.31
CA ILE A 101 1.17 -6.90 -0.34
C ILE A 101 2.30 -7.11 0.66
N VAL A 102 2.37 -8.32 1.20
CA VAL A 102 3.21 -8.68 2.33
C VAL A 102 4.06 -9.88 1.96
N THR A 103 5.37 -9.66 1.83
CA THR A 103 6.41 -10.69 1.87
C THR A 103 6.63 -11.06 3.33
N GLU A 104 6.72 -12.35 3.61
CA GLU A 104 6.60 -12.98 4.94
C GLU A 104 5.16 -13.30 5.33
N ILE A 105 4.94 -14.59 5.60
CA ILE A 105 3.65 -15.16 5.99
C ILE A 105 3.10 -14.39 7.19
N TRP A 106 2.17 -13.46 6.94
CA TRP A 106 1.24 -12.90 7.92
C TRP A 106 1.81 -12.83 9.34
N ARG A 107 2.68 -11.84 9.62
CA ARG A 107 3.15 -11.56 10.99
C ARG A 107 1.96 -11.10 11.85
N ASP A 108 1.18 -12.05 12.36
CA ASP A 108 0.17 -11.83 13.41
C ASP A 108 0.83 -11.56 14.78
N ASP A 109 2.16 -11.70 14.90
CA ASP A 109 2.92 -11.36 16.09
C ASP A 109 3.98 -10.28 15.80
N TYR A 110 3.82 -9.14 16.47
CA TYR A 110 4.70 -7.97 16.49
C TYR A 110 6.08 -8.25 17.12
N SER A 111 6.84 -9.23 16.62
CA SER A 111 8.24 -9.42 17.04
C SER A 111 9.02 -10.22 16.00
N VAL A 112 9.52 -9.55 14.97
CA VAL A 112 10.72 -10.03 14.30
C VAL A 112 11.67 -8.85 14.27
N ASP A 113 12.86 -9.09 14.82
CA ASP A 113 13.98 -8.15 14.75
C ASP A 113 14.27 -7.88 13.29
N LEU A 114 13.87 -6.69 12.82
CA LEU A 114 14.25 -6.17 11.51
C LEU A 114 15.78 -6.02 11.36
N ASP A 115 16.52 -6.16 12.46
CA ASP A 115 17.98 -6.13 12.54
C ASP A 115 18.68 -7.33 11.86
N GLN A 116 17.93 -8.32 11.35
CA GLN A 116 18.47 -9.47 10.62
C GLN A 116 18.20 -9.49 9.11
N ILE A 117 17.47 -8.50 8.58
CA ILE A 117 17.30 -8.37 7.13
C ILE A 117 18.47 -7.52 6.63
N ASP A 118 19.30 -8.08 5.74
CA ASP A 118 20.36 -7.32 5.09
C ASP A 118 19.71 -6.15 4.32
N PRO A 119 20.06 -4.87 4.63
CA PRO A 119 19.51 -3.72 3.92
C PRO A 119 19.76 -3.78 2.41
N ALA A 120 20.78 -4.54 1.96
CA ALA A 120 21.09 -4.75 0.55
C ALA A 120 20.14 -5.72 -0.17
N GLU A 121 19.28 -6.44 0.56
CA GLU A 121 18.26 -7.37 0.02
C GLU A 121 16.84 -6.75 0.02
N LEU A 122 16.71 -5.48 0.41
CA LEU A 122 15.43 -4.77 0.40
C LEU A 122 15.02 -4.39 -1.03
N THR A 123 13.79 -4.73 -1.36
CA THR A 123 13.21 -4.70 -2.70
C THR A 123 13.10 -3.26 -3.23
N SER A 124 13.35 -3.09 -4.53
CA SER A 124 13.54 -1.82 -5.26
C SER A 124 12.27 -0.97 -5.46
N VAL A 125 11.28 -1.05 -4.57
CA VAL A 125 10.06 -0.24 -4.66
C VAL A 125 10.28 1.10 -3.99
N SER A 126 10.07 2.17 -4.74
CA SER A 126 10.18 3.52 -4.21
C SER A 126 8.93 3.92 -3.44
N LEU A 127 9.05 4.98 -2.62
CA LEU A 127 7.89 5.58 -1.97
C LEU A 127 6.96 6.30 -2.99
N ASP A 128 7.42 6.55 -4.21
CA ASP A 128 6.66 7.25 -5.24
C ASP A 128 5.45 6.45 -5.74
N VAL A 129 5.43 5.13 -5.52
CA VAL A 129 4.27 4.30 -5.85
C VAL A 129 2.98 4.79 -5.17
N LEU A 130 3.10 5.48 -4.03
CA LEU A 130 1.98 6.12 -3.34
C LEU A 130 1.26 7.14 -4.23
N GLN A 131 1.96 7.80 -5.16
CA GLN A 131 1.39 8.76 -6.09
C GLN A 131 0.43 8.08 -7.09
N PHE A 132 0.76 6.88 -7.57
CA PHE A 132 -0.11 6.15 -8.49
C PHE A 132 -1.45 5.81 -7.83
N PHE A 133 -1.40 5.36 -6.57
CA PHE A 133 -2.60 5.04 -5.81
C PHE A 133 -3.41 6.28 -5.44
N LEU A 134 -2.75 7.40 -5.11
CA LEU A 134 -3.45 8.67 -4.93
C LEU A 134 -4.24 9.05 -6.20
N HIS A 135 -3.59 8.93 -7.36
CA HIS A 135 -4.17 9.40 -8.62
C HIS A 135 -5.27 8.47 -9.16
N HIS A 136 -5.07 7.16 -9.06
CA HIS A 136 -5.98 6.19 -9.67
C HIS A 136 -6.97 5.56 -8.69
N CYS A 137 -6.69 5.54 -7.38
CA CYS A 137 -7.49 4.87 -6.36
C CYS A 137 -7.95 5.85 -5.25
N PRO A 138 -8.80 6.85 -5.54
CA PRO A 138 -9.17 7.89 -4.57
C PRO A 138 -9.89 7.35 -3.32
N LYS A 139 -10.47 6.14 -3.40
CA LYS A 139 -11.18 5.49 -2.30
C LYS A 139 -10.27 4.68 -1.37
N LEU A 140 -8.98 4.54 -1.70
CA LEU A 140 -8.02 3.73 -0.95
C LEU A 140 -7.86 4.31 0.45
N ASN A 141 -8.14 3.53 1.49
CA ASN A 141 -8.02 3.96 2.89
C ASN A 141 -7.08 3.10 3.72
N ASN A 142 -6.57 2.00 3.15
CA ASN A 142 -5.60 1.15 3.80
C ASN A 142 -4.60 0.65 2.75
N LEU A 143 -3.32 0.93 2.97
CA LEU A 143 -2.23 0.49 2.12
C LEU A 143 -1.11 -0.08 2.98
N ARG A 144 -0.79 -1.35 2.73
CA ARG A 144 0.28 -2.08 3.42
C ARG A 144 1.19 -2.72 2.40
N LEU A 145 2.43 -2.25 2.31
CA LEU A 145 3.43 -2.77 1.39
C LEU A 145 4.71 -3.05 2.18
N THR A 146 5.12 -4.31 2.32
CA THR A 146 6.42 -4.64 2.96
C THR A 146 7.59 -4.57 1.98
N CYS A 147 7.32 -4.43 0.69
CA CYS A 147 8.31 -4.37 -0.38
C CYS A 147 8.92 -2.97 -0.61
N ILE A 148 8.56 -1.95 0.18
CA ILE A 148 9.12 -0.60 0.04
C ILE A 148 10.54 -0.57 0.63
N GLY A 149 11.56 -0.62 -0.23
CA GLY A 149 12.99 -0.46 0.12
C GLY A 149 13.59 0.89 -0.31
N ALA A 150 12.76 1.96 -0.25
CA ALA A 150 12.96 3.32 -0.76
C ALA A 150 14.44 3.75 -0.96
N PRO A 151 14.80 4.26 -2.15
CA PRO A 151 14.38 5.62 -2.50
C PRO A 151 14.00 5.74 -3.98
N HIS A 152 13.13 6.69 -4.34
CA HIS A 152 13.60 7.77 -5.19
C HIS A 152 12.68 8.96 -5.02
N THR A 153 13.16 10.01 -4.36
CA THR A 153 12.69 11.36 -4.67
C THR A 153 13.54 12.46 -4.03
N SER A 154 13.82 13.50 -4.82
CA SER A 154 14.25 14.85 -4.41
C SER A 154 13.24 15.86 -4.97
N TYR A 155 12.08 15.88 -4.32
CA TYR A 155 10.73 16.32 -4.73
C TYR A 155 10.59 17.67 -5.45
N PRO A 156 9.64 17.76 -6.41
CA PRO A 156 8.37 18.41 -6.09
C PRO A 156 7.16 17.58 -6.56
N THR A 157 6.37 17.08 -5.61
CA THR A 157 5.04 16.54 -5.87
C THR A 157 4.05 17.70 -6.03
N VAL A 158 3.33 17.74 -7.15
CA VAL A 158 2.21 18.66 -7.32
C VAL A 158 1.07 18.17 -6.41
N PRO A 159 0.56 18.99 -5.48
CA PRO A 159 -0.56 18.59 -4.65
C PRO A 159 -1.76 18.29 -5.56
N ILE A 160 -2.19 17.04 -5.60
CA ILE A 160 -3.46 16.68 -6.23
C ILE A 160 -4.52 16.97 -5.18
N GLN A 161 -5.40 17.93 -5.46
CA GLN A 161 -6.59 18.14 -4.64
C GLN A 161 -7.41 16.85 -4.65
N VAL A 162 -7.42 16.16 -3.53
CA VAL A 162 -8.31 15.02 -3.32
C VAL A 162 -9.63 15.60 -2.86
N ASP A 163 -10.74 15.14 -3.44
CA ASP A 163 -12.07 15.55 -2.98
C ASP A 163 -12.18 15.37 -1.45
N SER A 164 -12.66 16.40 -0.76
CA SER A 164 -12.62 16.58 0.70
C SER A 164 -13.53 15.63 1.51
N GLY A 165 -13.85 14.45 0.99
CA GLY A 165 -14.75 13.45 1.57
C GLY A 165 -14.11 12.13 2.00
N HIS A 166 -12.78 11.98 1.89
CA HIS A 166 -12.12 10.71 2.16
C HIS A 166 -11.69 10.57 3.63
N GLY A 167 -12.03 9.43 4.24
CA GLY A 167 -11.56 9.07 5.58
C GLY A 167 -10.03 8.93 5.65
N PRO A 168 -9.46 8.72 6.85
CA PRO A 168 -8.01 8.62 7.04
C PRO A 168 -7.38 7.55 6.13
N LEU A 169 -6.15 7.81 5.68
CA LEU A 169 -5.30 6.83 5.01
C LEU A 169 -4.46 6.10 6.05
N CYS A 170 -4.68 4.80 6.20
CA CYS A 170 -3.86 3.93 7.01
C CYS A 170 -2.68 3.42 6.17
N LEU A 171 -1.44 3.74 6.58
CA LEU A 171 -0.20 3.35 5.89
C LEU A 171 0.67 2.46 6.78
N ASP A 172 1.12 1.33 6.26
CA ASP A 172 2.20 0.55 6.89
C ASP A 172 3.55 0.98 6.29
N LEU A 173 4.49 1.40 7.15
CA LEU A 173 5.88 1.72 6.79
C LEU A 173 6.85 0.64 7.28
N GLY A 174 6.36 -0.56 7.60
CA GLY A 174 7.02 -1.59 8.41
C GLY A 174 8.39 -2.12 7.95
N GLY A 175 8.93 -1.67 6.81
CA GLY A 175 10.29 -1.96 6.35
C GLY A 175 11.23 -0.75 6.28
N LEU A 176 10.75 0.47 6.56
CA LEU A 176 11.56 1.68 6.50
C LEU A 176 12.27 1.99 7.83
N SER A 177 13.47 2.54 7.71
CA SER A 177 14.29 3.02 8.82
C SER A 177 14.93 4.37 8.46
N GLU A 178 15.49 5.04 9.47
CA GLU A 178 16.18 6.33 9.30
C GLU A 178 17.41 6.21 8.38
N GLU A 179 18.03 5.02 8.32
CA GLU A 179 19.18 4.72 7.46
C GLU A 179 18.79 4.59 5.98
N VAL A 180 17.55 4.13 5.72
CA VAL A 180 17.00 3.97 4.37
C VAL A 180 16.40 5.27 3.85
N ALA A 181 15.59 5.95 4.67
CA ALA A 181 14.98 7.22 4.32
C ALA A 181 14.76 8.10 5.57
N GLU A 182 15.24 9.34 5.54
CA GLU A 182 15.06 10.28 6.65
C GLU A 182 13.57 10.48 6.97
N SER A 183 13.19 10.36 8.26
CA SER A 183 11.80 10.53 8.70
C SER A 183 11.21 11.87 8.27
N ALA A 184 12.03 12.93 8.30
CA ALA A 184 11.62 14.27 7.88
C ALA A 184 11.35 14.38 6.37
N ALA A 185 12.11 13.64 5.55
CA ALA A 185 11.90 13.61 4.10
C ALA A 185 10.60 12.87 3.76
N VAL A 186 10.37 11.72 4.37
CA VAL A 186 9.13 10.95 4.23
C VAL A 186 7.92 11.76 4.68
N ALA A 187 8.01 12.46 5.82
CA ALA A 187 6.95 13.34 6.29
C ALA A 187 6.63 14.46 5.28
N ARG A 188 7.66 15.16 4.75
CA ARG A 188 7.45 16.20 3.71
C ARG A 188 6.76 15.65 2.47
N PHE A 189 7.17 14.47 2.01
CA PHE A 189 6.54 13.81 0.86
C PHE A 189 5.07 13.51 1.12
N LEU A 190 4.78 12.82 2.23
CA LEU A 190 3.43 12.44 2.61
C LEU A 190 2.53 13.66 2.80
N TYR A 191 3.06 14.75 3.39
CA TYR A 191 2.34 16.01 3.52
C TYR A 191 2.01 16.61 2.16
N ALA A 192 2.95 16.65 1.23
CA ALA A 192 2.74 17.21 -0.10
C ALA A 192 1.79 16.34 -0.95
N LEU A 193 1.79 15.02 -0.74
CA LEU A 193 0.96 14.07 -1.49
C LEU A 193 -0.48 14.01 -0.94
N TYR A 194 -0.65 14.07 0.38
CA TYR A 194 -1.92 13.87 1.08
C TYR A 194 -2.25 15.05 2.01
N GLN A 195 -2.12 16.28 1.49
CA GLN A 195 -2.25 17.51 2.28
C GLN A 195 -3.57 17.57 3.07
N ASP A 196 -4.67 17.22 2.42
CA ASP A 196 -6.03 17.33 2.98
C ASP A 196 -6.51 16.07 3.71
N ARG A 197 -5.63 15.07 3.89
CA ARG A 197 -6.02 13.76 4.39
C ARG A 197 -5.26 13.38 5.65
N GLU A 198 -5.99 12.96 6.68
CA GLU A 198 -5.37 12.35 7.86
C GLU A 198 -4.62 11.08 7.46
N ILE A 199 -3.35 10.97 7.85
CA ILE A 199 -2.52 9.78 7.67
C ILE A 199 -2.38 9.13 9.04
N ARG A 200 -2.60 7.81 9.12
CA ARG A 200 -2.42 6.99 10.31
C ARG A 200 -1.46 5.86 10.00
N PHE A 201 -0.44 5.67 10.83
CA PHE A 201 0.50 4.58 10.62
C PHE A 201 0.00 3.27 11.24
N LEU A 202 0.06 2.18 10.46
CA LEU A 202 -0.26 0.82 10.87
C LEU A 202 0.96 0.20 11.54
N GLY A 203 1.19 0.56 12.80
CA GLY A 203 2.35 0.06 13.56
C GLY A 203 2.75 1.03 14.66
N LYS A 204 3.61 0.56 15.58
CA LYS A 204 4.14 1.38 16.67
C LYS A 204 5.67 1.45 16.66
N THR A 205 6.28 1.31 15.48
CA THR A 205 7.73 1.43 15.30
C THR A 205 8.21 2.82 15.71
N ALA A 206 9.47 2.94 16.11
CA ALA A 206 10.07 4.23 16.42
C ALA A 206 10.03 5.16 15.20
N TYR A 207 10.43 4.63 14.04
CA TYR A 207 10.40 5.35 12.76
C TYR A 207 9.02 5.94 12.41
N ALA A 208 7.95 5.14 12.49
CA ALA A 208 6.60 5.64 12.19
C ALA A 208 6.15 6.75 13.15
N LYS A 209 6.59 6.70 14.42
CA LYS A 209 6.31 7.77 15.40
C LYS A 209 7.08 9.05 15.06
N ASP A 210 8.32 8.93 14.58
CA ASP A 210 9.14 10.08 14.19
C ASP A 210 8.59 10.76 12.93
N VAL A 211 8.21 9.98 11.91
CA VAL A 211 7.49 10.49 10.73
C VAL A 211 6.19 11.20 11.14
N GLN A 212 5.37 10.60 12.01
CA GLN A 212 4.12 11.20 12.50
C GLN A 212 4.37 12.53 13.20
N LYS A 213 5.38 12.61 14.07
CA LYS A 213 5.73 13.84 14.78
C LYS A 213 6.09 14.97 13.83
N VAL A 214 6.85 14.68 12.76
CA VAL A 214 7.21 15.70 11.76
C VAL A 214 5.99 16.12 10.95
N LEU A 215 5.11 15.19 10.57
CA LEU A 215 3.85 15.49 9.88
C LEU A 215 2.93 16.40 10.71
N ASP A 216 2.78 16.11 12.00
CA ASP A 216 1.92 16.88 12.90
C ASP A 216 2.46 18.32 13.05
N HIS A 217 3.78 18.48 13.22
CA HIS A 217 4.41 19.80 13.31
C HIS A 217 4.26 20.62 12.02
N GLN A 218 4.36 19.99 10.85
CA GLN A 218 4.14 20.67 9.56
C GLN A 218 2.69 21.15 9.41
N ARG A 219 1.73 20.32 9.82
CA ARG A 219 0.30 20.66 9.79
C ARG A 219 -0.04 21.79 10.75
N GLU A 220 0.51 21.76 11.96
CA GLU A 220 0.35 22.83 12.95
C GLU A 220 0.91 24.16 12.43
N SER A 221 2.16 24.15 11.94
CA SER A 221 2.80 25.35 11.38
C SER A 221 2.00 25.97 10.22
N GLN A 222 1.36 25.14 9.38
CA GLN A 222 0.50 25.60 8.28
C GLN A 222 -0.83 26.18 8.77
N ARG A 223 -1.42 25.63 9.85
CA ARG A 223 -2.63 26.17 10.46
C ARG A 223 -2.36 27.54 11.09
N ASP A 224 -1.22 27.70 11.76
CA ASP A 224 -0.83 28.98 12.35
C ASP A 224 -0.66 30.06 11.27
N LEU A 225 0.01 29.72 10.15
CA LEU A 225 0.18 30.62 9.01
C LEU A 225 -1.15 31.00 8.32
N GLN A 226 -2.16 30.13 8.35
CA GLN A 226 -3.48 30.42 7.80
C GLN A 226 -4.38 31.17 8.79
N GLY A 227 -4.20 30.94 10.10
CA GLY A 227 -4.94 31.58 11.18
C GLY A 227 -4.64 33.07 11.36
N ASP A 228 -3.44 33.52 11.00
CA ASP A 228 -3.01 34.93 11.07
C ASP A 228 -3.51 35.81 9.88
N SER A 229 -4.33 35.26 8.98
CA SER A 229 -4.77 35.95 7.76
C SER A 229 -6.21 36.52 7.80
N ILE A 230 -6.87 36.50 8.95
CA ILE A 230 -8.23 37.03 9.14
C ILE A 230 -8.28 37.95 10.37
N ASP A 231 -7.61 39.11 10.34
CA ASP A 231 -7.91 40.26 11.20
C ASP A 231 -7.08 41.45 10.72
N ASP A 232 -7.46 42.06 9.58
CA ASP A 232 -7.14 43.46 9.26
C ASP A 232 -7.88 43.90 7.99
N VAL A 233 -9.21 44.06 8.11
CA VAL A 233 -9.93 44.99 7.25
C VAL A 233 -10.36 46.16 8.12
N PRO A 234 -9.68 47.31 8.05
CA PRO A 234 -10.17 48.49 8.73
C PRO A 234 -11.47 48.93 8.04
N GLU A 235 -12.58 48.85 8.79
CA GLU A 235 -13.81 49.55 8.44
C GLU A 235 -13.48 51.04 8.30
N SER A 236 -13.36 51.49 7.05
CA SER A 236 -13.23 52.90 6.74
C SER A 236 -14.64 53.48 6.65
N GLY A 237 -14.99 54.29 7.65
CA GLY A 237 -16.20 55.12 7.68
C GLY A 237 -16.14 56.34 6.77
#